data_AF-A0A1M5BYE0-F1
#
_entry.id   AF-A0A1M5BYE0-F1
#
_cell.length_a   1.000
_cell.length_b   1.000
_cell.length_c   1.000
_cell.angle_alpha   90.00
_cell.angle_beta   90.00
_cell.angle_gamma   90.00
#
_symmetry.space_group_name_H-M   'P 1'
#
loop_
_entity.id
_entity.type
_entity.pdbx_description
1 polymer ?
#
loop_
_entity_poly.entity_id
_entity_poly.type
_entity_poly.pdbx_seq_one_letter_code
_entity_poly.pdbx_strand_id
1 'polypeptide(L)' 'MNKLNLYQNWKEKKKKLQTRYEELTDDDLTYVIGEEDELIDRIHRRLGTSREETRNMLRKI' A
#
# COMPACT_ATOMS: atom_id res chain seq x y z
N MET A 1 -22.20 -3.77 -0.64
CA MET A 1 -20.92 -3.66 0.10
C MET A 1 -19.83 -4.23 -0.79
N ASN A 2 -19.07 -3.35 -1.46
CA ASN A 2 -18.10 -3.79 -2.46
C ASN A 2 -16.93 -4.48 -1.78
N LYS A 3 -16.70 -5.76 -2.14
CA LYS A 3 -15.44 -6.46 -1.86
C LYS A 3 -14.30 -5.49 -2.16
N LEU A 4 -13.44 -5.28 -1.18
CA LEU A 4 -12.35 -4.33 -1.21
C LEU A 4 -11.48 -4.57 -2.45
N ASN A 5 -11.75 -3.83 -3.51
CA ASN A 5 -10.90 -3.64 -4.66
C ASN A 5 -9.71 -2.74 -4.26
N LEU A 6 -9.08 -3.03 -3.11
CA LEU A 6 -7.93 -2.31 -2.54
C LEU A 6 -6.82 -2.16 -3.58
N TYR A 7 -6.67 -3.18 -4.42
CA TYR A 7 -5.66 -3.28 -5.47
C TYR A 7 -6.19 -2.98 -6.87
N GLN A 8 -7.48 -2.67 -7.05
CA GLN A 8 -7.89 -2.10 -8.34
C GLN A 8 -7.34 -0.69 -8.48
N ASN A 9 -6.88 -0.38 -9.68
CA ASN A 9 -6.09 0.81 -9.98
C ASN A 9 -4.87 0.97 -9.04
N TRP A 10 -4.22 -0.13 -8.63
CA TRP A 10 -3.01 -0.09 -7.81
C TRP A 10 -1.96 0.89 -8.36
N LYS A 11 -1.80 0.97 -9.69
CA LYS A 11 -0.88 1.93 -10.35
C LYS A 11 -1.16 3.39 -9.99
N GLU A 12 -2.42 3.79 -9.86
CA GLU A 12 -2.80 5.14 -9.45
C GLU A 12 -2.63 5.34 -7.94
N LYS A 13 -3.01 4.33 -7.15
CA LYS A 13 -2.83 4.37 -5.69
C LYS A 13 -1.35 4.47 -5.30
N LYS A 14 -0.49 3.70 -5.98
CA LYS A 14 0.97 3.74 -5.86
C LYS A 14 1.50 5.16 -6.09
N LYS A 15 1.09 5.84 -7.17
CA LYS A 15 1.49 7.23 -7.40
C LYS A 15 1.06 8.16 -6.26
N LYS A 16 -0.18 8.05 -5.79
CA LYS A 16 -0.68 8.85 -4.66
C LYS A 16 0.10 8.57 -3.37
N LEU A 17 0.46 7.31 -3.12
CA LEU A 17 1.30 6.91 -1.99
C LEU A 17 2.69 7.52 -2.09
N GLN A 18 3.35 7.43 -3.24
CA GLN A 18 4.67 8.05 -3.46
C GLN A 18 4.64 9.56 -3.28
N THR A 19 3.56 10.22 -3.73
CA THR A 19 3.41 11.67 -3.54
C THR A 19 3.17 12.05 -2.08
N ARG A 20 2.45 11.21 -1.31
CA ARG A 20 2.14 11.50 0.10
C ARG A 20 3.27 11.09 1.06
N TYR A 21 4.01 10.04 0.71
CA TYR A 21 5.04 9.43 1.53
C TYR A 21 6.32 9.33 0.70
N GLU A 22 7.20 10.31 0.86
CA GLU A 22 8.51 10.35 0.17
C GLU A 22 9.43 9.18 0.56
N GLU A 23 9.14 8.55 1.71
CA GLU A 23 9.86 7.38 2.22
C GLU A 23 9.58 6.10 1.42
N LEU A 24 8.42 6.01 0.75
CA LEU A 24 8.01 4.84 -0.03
C LEU A 24 8.61 4.88 -1.43
N THR A 25 9.36 3.85 -1.78
CA THR A 25 9.93 3.72 -3.12
C THR A 25 9.00 2.95 -4.07
N ASP A 26 9.36 2.96 -5.35
CA ASP A 26 8.68 2.13 -6.34
C ASP A 26 8.72 0.64 -5.97
N ASP A 27 9.83 0.19 -5.40
CA ASP A 27 10.08 -1.19 -4.99
C ASP A 27 9.17 -1.61 -3.81
N ASP A 28 9.09 -0.76 -2.78
CA ASP A 28 8.24 -0.98 -1.60
C ASP A 28 6.74 -1.08 -1.95
N LEU A 29 6.33 -0.42 -3.04
CA LEU A 29 4.96 -0.38 -3.53
C LEU A 29 4.71 -1.37 -4.68
N THR A 30 5.61 -2.32 -4.89
CA THR A 30 5.42 -3.40 -5.85
C THR A 30 4.40 -4.38 -5.33
N TYR A 31 3.25 -4.45 -6.00
CA TYR A 31 2.19 -5.39 -5.68
C TYR A 31 2.22 -6.57 -6.64
N VAL A 32 2.24 -7.77 -6.08
CA VAL A 32 2.07 -9.03 -6.80
C VAL A 32 0.78 -9.68 -6.30
N ILE A 33 -0.04 -10.18 -7.22
CA ILE A 33 -1.32 -10.82 -6.88
C ILE A 33 -1.04 -12.02 -5.97
N GLY A 34 -1.64 -12.03 -4.78
CA GLY A 34 -1.42 -13.05 -3.75
C GLY A 34 -0.37 -12.68 -2.69
N GLU A 35 0.41 -11.61 -2.90
CA GLU A 35 1.42 -11.11 -1.95
C GLU A 35 0.94 -9.85 -1.20
N GLU A 36 -0.35 -9.80 -0.89
CA GLU A 36 -0.98 -8.68 -0.17
C GLU A 36 -0.34 -8.45 1.20
N ASP A 37 -0.09 -9.53 1.95
CA ASP A 37 0.54 -9.45 3.27
C ASP A 37 1.99 -8.97 3.15
N GLU A 38 2.75 -9.42 2.13
CA GLU A 38 4.13 -8.95 1.92
C GLU A 38 4.20 -7.46 1.61
N LEU A 39 3.29 -6.96 0.77
CA LEU A 39 3.22 -5.54 0.46
C LEU A 39 2.92 -4.71 1.71
N ILE A 40 1.97 -5.16 2.52
CA ILE A 40 1.68 -4.51 3.81
C ILE A 40 2.91 -4.60 4.72
N ASP A 41 3.63 -5.73 4.70
CA ASP A 41 4.86 -5.94 5.47
C ASP A 41 5.95 -4.93 5.10
N ARG A 42 6.20 -4.74 3.80
CA ARG A 42 7.19 -3.78 3.29
C ARG A 42 6.82 -2.34 3.65
N ILE A 43 5.58 -1.93 3.36
CA ILE A 43 5.12 -0.55 3.58
C ILE A 43 5.16 -0.18 5.06
N HIS A 44 4.64 -1.04 5.95
CA HIS A 44 4.61 -0.68 7.37
C HIS A 44 6.02 -0.61 7.98
N ARG A 45 6.93 -1.48 7.54
CA ARG A 45 8.34 -1.42 7.98
C ARG A 45 9.04 -0.18 7.47
N ARG A 46 8.75 0.22 6.22
CA ARG A 46 9.33 1.41 5.60
C ARG A 46 8.88 2.70 6.27
N LEU A 47 7.59 2.79 6.60
CA LEU A 47 6.99 3.94 7.27
C LEU A 47 7.13 3.91 8.80
N GLY A 48 7.62 2.81 9.37
CA GLY A 48 7.63 2.61 10.83
C GLY A 48 6.24 2.58 11.46
N THR A 49 5.20 2.21 10.71
CA THR A 49 3.80 2.18 11.17
C THR A 49 3.33 0.77 11.50
N SER A 50 2.15 0.66 12.09
CA SER A 50 1.51 -0.64 12.31
C SER A 50 0.88 -1.19 11.02
N ARG A 51 0.78 -2.53 10.92
CA ARG A 51 0.11 -3.20 9.78
C ARG A 51 -1.32 -2.71 9.59
N GLU A 52 -2.03 -2.45 10.68
CA GLU A 52 -3.40 -1.95 10.64
C GLU A 52 -3.48 -0.53 10.07
N GLU A 53 -2.56 0.34 10.48
CA GLU A 53 -2.49 1.72 9.98
C GLU A 53 -2.13 1.74 8.48
N THR A 54 -1.19 0.90 8.06
CA THR A 54 -0.89 0.70 6.63
C THR A 54 -2.12 0.23 5.87
N ARG A 55 -2.85 -0.79 6.37
CA ARG A 55 -4.08 -1.28 5.72
C ARG A 55 -5.15 -0.18 5.63
N ASN A 56 -5.31 0.62 6.69
CA ASN A 56 -6.23 1.76 6.72
C ASN A 56 -5.82 2.85 5.72
N MET A 57 -4.52 3.15 5.60
CA MET A 57 -3.97 4.08 4.62
C MET A 57 -4.29 3.60 3.19
N LEU A 58 -3.99 2.34 2.87
CA LEU A 58 -4.29 1.74 1.56
C LEU A 58 -5.79 1.75 1.23
N ARG A 59 -6.65 1.64 2.26
CA ARG A 59 -8.11 1.72 2.12
C ARG A 59 -8.63 3.15 1.89
N LYS A 60 -7.93 4.16 2.42
CA LYS A 60 -8.31 5.58 2.30
C LYS A 60 -7.88 6.22 0.98
N ILE A 61 -6.97 5.59 0.24
CA ILE A 61 -6.48 6.05 -1.08
C ILE A 61 -7.33 5.47 -2.21
#